data_AF-A0A2V2YVU0-F1
#
_entry.id   AF-A0A2V2YVU0-F1
#
_cell.length_a   1.000
_cell.length_b   1.000
_cell.length_c   1.000
_cell.angle_alpha   90.00
_cell.angle_beta   90.00
_cell.angle_gamma   90.00
#
_symmetry.space_group_name_H-M   'P 1'
#
loop_
_entity.id
_entity.type
_entity.pdbx_description
1 polymer ?
#
loop_
_entity_poly.entity_id
_entity_poly.type
_entity_poly.pdbx_seq_one_letter_code
_entity_poly.pdbx_strand_id
1 'polypeptide(L)' 'MDKRKAFAAYRRGWITISECAQIVGMSIEQLRSIMDGAMQTVETSERNERASLMH' A
#
# COMPACT_ATOMS: atom_id res chain seq x y z
N MET A 1 -7.26 -11.85 -3.29
CA MET A 1 -8.19 -10.80 -2.80
C MET A 1 -7.75 -9.46 -3.37
N ASP A 2 -8.67 -8.60 -3.80
CA ASP A 2 -8.32 -7.25 -4.28
C ASP A 2 -7.66 -6.42 -3.18
N LYS A 3 -6.64 -5.61 -3.53
CA LYS A 3 -5.95 -4.70 -2.59
C LYS A 3 -6.95 -3.84 -1.80
N ARG A 4 -7.95 -3.29 -2.48
CA ARG A 4 -9.02 -2.48 -1.87
C ARG A 4 -9.84 -3.24 -0.82
N LYS A 5 -10.13 -4.52 -1.08
CA LYS A 5 -10.86 -5.38 -0.14
C LYS A 5 -9.99 -5.74 1.07
N ALA A 6 -8.69 -5.91 0.88
CA ALA A 6 -7.75 -6.16 1.97
C ALA A 6 -7.70 -4.99 2.96
N PHE A 7 -7.55 -3.76 2.48
CA PHE A 7 -7.59 -2.57 3.34
C PHE A 7 -8.91 -2.43 4.10
N ALA A 8 -10.04 -2.70 3.44
CA ALA A 8 -11.35 -2.65 4.09
C ALA A 8 -11.51 -3.73 5.16
N ALA A 9 -11.02 -4.96 4.90
CA ALA A 9 -11.02 -6.06 5.86
C ALA A 9 -10.11 -5.77 7.06
N TYR A 10 -8.91 -5.22 6.82
CA TYR A 10 -8.00 -4.80 7.89
C TYR A 10 -8.62 -3.71 8.76
N ARG A 11 -9.21 -2.65 8.16
CA ARG A 11 -9.93 -1.60 8.91
C ARG A 11 -11.12 -2.12 9.71
N ARG A 12 -11.72 -3.23 9.30
CA ARG A 12 -12.80 -3.92 10.03
C ARG A 12 -12.30 -4.91 11.08
N GLY A 13 -10.99 -5.09 11.21
CA GLY A 13 -10.38 -6.05 12.13
C GLY A 13 -10.56 -7.52 11.71
N TRP A 14 -10.89 -7.79 10.44
CA TRP A 14 -11.10 -9.15 9.94
C TRP A 14 -9.80 -9.87 9.59
N ILE A 15 -8.75 -9.11 9.29
CA ILE A 15 -7.41 -9.62 9.00
C ILE A 15 -6.38 -8.79 9.75
N THR A 16 -5.21 -9.36 9.99
CA THR A 16 -4.08 -8.67 10.59
C THR A 16 -3.34 -7.77 9.59
N ILE A 17 -2.50 -6.87 10.09
CA ILE A 17 -1.66 -6.01 9.25
C ILE A 17 -0.68 -6.82 8.41
N SER A 18 -0.21 -7.97 8.91
CA SER A 18 0.68 -8.89 8.21
C SER A 18 -0.01 -9.56 7.03
N GLU A 19 -1.25 -10.03 7.23
CA GLU A 19 -2.06 -10.59 6.14
C GLU A 19 -2.37 -9.52 5.09
N CYS A 20 -2.74 -8.31 5.52
CA CYS A 20 -2.98 -7.20 4.60
C CYS A 20 -1.72 -6.85 3.79
N ALA A 21 -0.54 -6.84 4.44
CA ALA A 21 0.75 -6.59 3.79
C ALA A 21 1.05 -7.62 2.69
N GLN A 22 0.84 -8.91 2.97
CA GLN A 22 1.02 -9.99 1.98
C GLN A 22 0.04 -9.88 0.81
N ILE A 23 -1.23 -9.55 1.06
CA ILE A 23 -2.25 -9.42 0.02
C ILE A 23 -1.99 -8.21 -0.89
N VAL A 24 -1.54 -7.10 -0.30
CA VAL A 24 -1.29 -5.85 -1.02
C VAL A 24 0.08 -5.86 -1.73
N GLY A 25 0.98 -6.76 -1.31
CA GLY A 25 2.34 -6.87 -1.83
C GLY A 25 3.27 -5.79 -1.28
N MET A 26 3.08 -5.40 -0.01
CA MET A 26 3.85 -4.36 0.66
C MET A 26 4.44 -4.90 1.95
N SER A 27 5.54 -4.32 2.42
CA SER A 27 6.05 -4.58 3.78
C SER A 27 5.12 -3.98 4.84
N ILE A 28 5.10 -4.57 6.03
CA ILE A 28 4.30 -4.08 7.16
C ILE A 28 4.63 -2.62 7.49
N GLU A 29 5.91 -2.23 7.38
CA GLU A 29 6.37 -0.86 7.65
C GLU A 29 5.83 0.14 6.63
N GLN A 30 5.85 -0.21 5.34
CA GLN A 30 5.26 0.60 4.27
C GLN A 30 3.75 0.72 4.47
N LEU A 31 3.09 -0.38 4.82
CA LEU A 31 1.66 -0.39 5.08
C LEU A 31 1.31 0.46 6.31
N ARG A 32 2.09 0.37 7.40
CA ARG A 32 1.94 1.24 8.58
C ARG A 32 2.11 2.70 8.22
N SER A 33 3.16 3.05 7.47
CA SER A 33 3.40 4.43 7.03
C SER A 33 2.26 4.97 6.16
N ILE A 34 1.71 4.16 5.26
CA ILE A 34 0.54 4.53 4.44
C ILE A 34 -0.71 4.74 5.30
N MET A 35 -0.90 3.89 6.32
CA MET A 35 -2.09 3.94 7.17
C MET A 35 -2.03 5.04 8.23
N ASP A 36 -0.85 5.31 8.75
CA ASP A 36 -0.55 6.40 9.68
C ASP A 36 -0.50 7.74 8.94
N GLY A 37 0.13 7.75 7.76
CA GLY A 37 0.26 8.88 6.83
C GLY A 37 -0.89 9.02 5.82
N ALA A 38 -2.05 8.39 6.05
CA ALA A 38 -3.23 8.43 5.18
C ALA A 38 -3.93 9.81 5.10
N MET A 39 -3.15 10.89 5.05
CA MET A 39 -3.51 12.17 4.45
C MET A 39 -2.71 12.48 3.17
N GLN A 40 -1.72 11.67 2.76
CA GLN A 40 -1.01 11.92 1.50
C GLN A 40 -0.86 10.65 0.66
N THR A 41 -1.77 10.56 -0.31
CA THR A 41 -1.61 9.97 -1.65
C THR A 41 -0.84 8.63 -1.70
N VAL A 42 -1.61 7.54 -1.70
CA VAL A 42 -1.18 6.27 -2.29
C VAL A 42 -1.05 6.43 -3.81
N GLU A 43 -0.11 7.24 -4.27
CA GLU A 43 0.38 7.19 -5.65
C GLU A 43 1.38 6.05 -5.73
N THR A 44 0.80 4.88 -5.98
CA THR A 44 1.28 3.83 -6.87
C THR A 44 2.76 3.94 -7.25
N SER A 45 3.53 3.05 -6.66
CA SER A 45 4.80 2.54 -7.16
C SER A 45 4.61 1.88 -8.55
N GLU A 46 4.30 2.66 -9.58
CA GLU A 46 4.34 2.28 -11.02
C GLU A 46 4.78 3.47 -11.90
N ARG A 47 5.56 4.42 -11.36
CA ARG A 47 6.22 5.47 -12.17
C ARG A 47 7.71 5.55 -11.92
N ASN A 48 8.41 4.43 -12.06
CA ASN A 48 9.87 4.41 -12.20
C ASN A 48 10.29 3.93 -13.61
N GLU A 49 9.80 4.57 -14.67
CA GLU A 49 10.31 4.34 -16.05
C GLU A 49 10.32 5.61 -16.94
N ARG A 50 10.23 6.83 -16.38
CA ARG A 50 10.27 8.08 -17.19
C ARG A 50 11.17 9.20 -16.65
N ALA A 51 12.15 8.88 -15.82
CA ALA A 51 13.23 9.80 -15.45
C ALA A 51 14.54 9.51 -16.22
N SER A 52 14.45 8.86 -17.39
CA SER A 52 15.58 8.67 -18.30
C SER A 52 15.26 9.31 -19.65
N LEU A 53 15.24 10.65 -19.69
CA LEU A 53 15.38 11.49 -20.89
C LEU A 53 15.25 12.95 -20.47
N MET A 54 16.36 13.53 -20.01
CA MET A 54 16.77 14.94 -20.17
C MET A 54 17.94 15.24 -19.21
N HIS A 55 19.14 14.88 -19.65
CA HIS A 55 20.33 15.75 -19.63
C HIS A 55 21.24 15.30 -20.75
#